data_AF-A0A0F8Z7Z9-F1
#
_entry.id   AF-A0A0F8Z7Z9-F1
#
_cell.length_a   1.000
_cell.length_b   1.000
_cell.length_c   1.000
_cell.angle_alpha   90.00
_cell.angle_beta   90.00
_cell.angle_gamma   90.00
#
_symmetry.space_group_name_H-M   'P 1'
#
loop_
_entity.id
_entity.type
_entity.pdbx_description
1 polymer ?
#
loop_
_entity_poly.entity_id
_entity_poly.type
_entity_poly.pdbx_seq_one_letter_code
_entity_poly.pdbx_strand_id
1 'polypeptide(L)'
;MGKLIELSGKRFGRLKVIARAKSETGHGKHAHWKCVCNCGNMSVVRSNLLRTGNTQSCGCLVLAKDLTSQVFGKLRVLKRDGTNSTGEPLWKCKCSCGNITTPQGRLLKNGQSTSCGCNKKYNNLKHGLSGTSEYNRIALSKRKARKLANGGSHTAQEILDLFDKQKSRCYYCGKKLTDWHQDHKTPFSRGGTDNIDNIVISCPRCNLSKGSKTEEEFYTFHSDTKTPA
;
A
#
# COMPACT_ATOMS: atom_id res chain seq x y z
N MET A 1 27.29 17.83 55.03
CA MET A 1 26.09 17.11 54.54
C MET A 1 25.04 18.12 54.14
N GLY A 2 24.60 18.15 52.88
CA GLY A 2 23.57 19.09 52.43
C GLY A 2 22.20 18.71 52.98
N LYS A 3 21.47 19.68 53.53
CA LYS A 3 20.10 19.51 54.03
C LYS A 3 19.21 18.95 52.93
N LEU A 4 18.51 17.85 53.23
CA LEU A 4 17.54 17.26 52.32
C LEU A 4 16.38 18.26 52.11
N ILE A 5 16.05 18.54 50.86
CA ILE A 5 14.94 19.44 50.50
C ILE A 5 13.68 18.60 50.27
N GLU A 6 12.63 18.90 51.04
CA GLU A 6 11.32 18.28 50.87
C GLU A 6 10.59 18.90 49.66
N LEU A 7 10.20 18.05 48.71
CA LEU A 7 9.56 18.48 47.45
C LEU A 7 8.11 17.99 47.31
N SER A 8 7.57 17.22 48.26
CA SER A 8 6.18 16.73 48.20
C SER A 8 5.19 17.88 48.02
N GLY A 9 4.20 17.69 47.14
CA GLY A 9 3.17 18.68 46.82
C GLY A 9 3.61 19.79 45.87
N LYS A 10 4.92 20.01 45.68
CA LYS A 10 5.43 21.05 44.77
C LYS A 10 5.21 20.68 43.31
N ARG A 11 5.08 21.72 42.48
CA ARG A 11 4.91 21.61 41.03
C ARG A 11 6.15 22.10 40.30
N PHE A 12 6.57 21.35 39.29
CA PHE A 12 7.71 21.65 38.41
C PHE A 12 7.24 21.48 36.96
N GLY A 13 6.91 22.59 36.31
CA GLY A 13 6.22 22.56 35.02
C GLY A 13 4.89 21.80 35.11
N ARG A 14 4.77 20.69 34.37
CA ARG A 14 3.59 19.81 34.34
C ARG A 14 3.63 18.68 35.38
N LEU A 15 4.69 18.58 36.17
CA LEU A 15 4.87 17.52 37.17
C LEU A 15 4.48 18.00 38.57
N LYS A 16 3.56 17.30 39.22
CA LYS A 16 3.26 17.44 40.65
C LYS A 16 3.94 16.31 41.42
N VAL A 17 4.79 16.65 42.38
CA VAL A 17 5.47 15.68 43.24
C VAL A 17 4.46 15.11 44.25
N ILE A 18 4.35 13.79 44.32
CA ILE A 18 3.41 13.09 45.21
C ILE A 18 4.14 12.54 46.43
N ALA A 19 5.24 11.82 46.21
CA ALA A 19 5.93 11.12 47.27
C ALA A 19 7.37 10.83 46.89
N ARG A 20 8.19 10.53 47.89
CA ARG A 20 9.56 10.08 47.69
C ARG A 20 9.59 8.65 47.12
N ALA A 21 10.48 8.42 46.16
CA ALA A 21 10.76 7.09 45.63
C ALA A 21 11.96 6.46 46.36
N LYS A 22 11.93 5.14 46.54
CA LYS A 22 13.11 4.38 46.96
C LYS A 22 14.11 4.34 45.81
N SER A 23 15.38 4.60 46.08
CA SER A 23 16.45 4.41 45.11
C SER A 23 16.81 2.93 45.10
N GLU A 24 16.81 2.27 43.94
CA GLU A 24 17.21 0.86 43.81
C GLU A 24 18.72 0.68 44.04
N THR A 25 19.51 1.74 43.83
CA THR A 25 20.93 1.79 44.18
C THR A 25 21.12 2.72 45.37
N GLY A 26 21.54 2.17 46.51
CA GLY A 26 21.56 2.83 47.83
C GLY A 26 22.52 4.01 48.00
N HIS A 27 23.17 4.50 46.94
CA HIS A 27 24.28 5.46 47.02
C HIS A 27 24.18 6.66 46.05
N GLY A 28 22.97 7.04 45.63
CA GLY A 28 22.76 8.24 44.80
C GLY A 28 22.88 9.55 45.59
N LYS A 29 23.67 10.52 45.10
CA LYS A 29 23.82 11.87 45.69
C LYS A 29 22.51 12.69 45.75
N HIS A 30 21.44 12.25 45.08
CA HIS A 30 20.18 12.98 44.97
C HIS A 30 18.96 12.07 45.24
N ALA A 31 17.98 12.59 45.97
CA ALA A 31 16.73 11.88 46.22
C ALA A 31 15.87 11.78 44.94
N HIS A 32 15.12 10.69 44.82
CA HIS A 32 14.18 10.43 43.73
C HIS A 32 12.74 10.70 44.18
N TRP A 33 11.92 11.22 43.27
CA TRP A 33 10.55 11.65 43.57
C TRP A 33 9.56 11.07 42.55
N LYS A 34 8.49 10.46 43.06
CA LYS A 34 7.33 10.07 42.26
C LYS A 34 6.51 11.32 41.93
N CYS A 35 6.30 11.57 40.65
CA CYS A 35 5.58 12.71 40.14
C CYS A 35 4.42 12.26 39.26
N VAL A 36 3.25 12.90 39.40
CA VAL A 36 2.16 12.80 38.43
C VAL A 36 2.23 13.99 37.48
N CYS A 37 2.18 13.70 36.19
CA CYS A 37 2.11 14.70 35.14
C CYS A 37 0.67 15.13 34.90
N ASN A 38 0.46 16.36 34.42
CA ASN A 38 -0.86 16.82 33.96
C ASN A 38 -1.48 15.94 32.85
N CYS A 39 -0.67 15.13 32.14
CA CYS A 39 -1.19 14.16 31.17
C CYS A 39 -1.65 12.83 31.79
N GLY A 40 -1.67 12.71 33.12
CA GLY A 40 -2.07 11.51 33.86
C GLY A 40 -0.97 10.48 34.10
N ASN A 41 0.16 10.56 33.38
CA ASN A 41 1.26 9.61 33.55
C ASN A 41 2.10 9.89 34.80
N MET A 42 2.59 8.81 35.41
CA MET A 42 3.53 8.86 36.53
C MET A 42 4.98 8.75 36.04
N SER A 43 5.90 9.46 36.70
CA SER A 43 7.34 9.38 36.43
C SER A 43 8.15 9.49 37.72
N VAL A 44 9.33 8.88 37.75
CA VAL A 44 10.29 9.01 38.85
C VAL A 44 11.41 9.94 38.39
N VAL A 45 11.55 11.08 39.06
CA VAL A 45 12.49 12.14 38.66
C VAL A 45 13.44 12.47 39.80
N ARG A 46 14.71 12.76 39.47
CA ARG A 46 15.72 13.16 40.45
C ARG A 46 15.48 14.60 40.94
N SER A 47 15.78 14.84 42.23
CA SER A 47 15.59 16.14 42.87
C SER A 47 16.28 17.30 42.14
N ASN A 48 17.51 17.07 41.66
CA ASN A 48 18.28 18.10 40.95
C ASN A 48 17.68 18.44 39.58
N LEU A 49 17.12 17.46 38.87
CA LEU A 49 16.50 17.67 37.56
C LEU A 49 15.17 18.43 37.64
N LEU A 50 14.40 18.21 38.72
CA LEU A 50 13.21 19.01 39.01
C LEU A 50 13.58 20.47 39.31
N ARG A 51 14.58 20.68 40.17
CA ARG A 51 15.01 22.02 40.61
C ARG A 51 15.70 22.85 39.53
N THR A 52 16.49 22.21 38.66
CA THR A 52 17.16 22.89 37.53
C THR A 52 16.22 23.16 36.37
N GLY A 53 15.01 22.60 36.38
CA GLY A 53 14.06 22.74 35.28
C GLY A 53 14.37 21.86 34.07
N ASN A 54 15.34 20.96 34.15
CA ASN A 54 15.67 20.02 33.06
C ASN A 54 14.59 18.96 32.83
N THR A 55 13.70 18.72 33.81
CA THR A 55 12.57 17.80 33.67
C THR A 55 11.28 18.48 34.12
N GLN A 56 10.50 18.98 33.15
CA GLN A 56 9.24 19.70 33.39
C GLN A 56 8.00 18.89 33.00
N SER A 57 8.17 17.66 32.50
CA SER A 57 7.09 16.74 32.17
C SER A 57 7.58 15.30 32.27
N CYS A 58 6.66 14.33 32.24
CA CYS A 58 7.02 12.91 32.16
C CYS A 58 7.58 12.49 30.78
N GLY A 59 8.10 13.43 29.98
CA GLY A 59 8.43 13.24 28.57
C GLY A 59 7.28 13.53 27.60
N CYS A 60 6.07 13.84 28.10
CA CYS A 60 4.91 14.14 27.25
C CYS A 60 5.02 15.47 26.47
N LEU A 61 5.93 16.37 26.86
CA LEU A 61 6.20 17.59 26.09
C LEU A 61 7.07 17.30 24.84
N VAL A 62 7.90 16.26 24.90
CA VAL A 62 8.77 15.84 23.78
C VAL A 62 8.05 14.79 22.91
N LEU A 63 7.06 14.08 23.47
CA LEU A 63 6.23 13.09 22.77
C LEU A 63 4.88 13.65 22.34
N ALA A 64 4.87 14.19 21.11
CA ALA A 64 3.78 14.22 20.12
C ALA A 64 2.43 14.84 20.53
N LYS A 65 2.04 15.87 19.74
CA LYS A 65 0.67 16.35 19.51
C LYS A 65 -0.36 15.23 19.70
N ASP A 66 -1.32 15.43 20.60
CA ASP A 66 -2.43 14.50 20.79
C ASP A 66 -3.23 14.39 19.48
N LEU A 67 -3.34 13.17 18.96
CA LEU A 67 -4.05 12.87 17.72
C LEU A 67 -5.48 12.37 17.98
N THR A 68 -5.90 12.28 19.25
CA THR A 68 -7.24 11.80 19.61
C THR A 68 -8.34 12.59 18.89
N SER A 69 -9.36 11.89 18.42
CA SER A 69 -10.50 12.43 17.65
C SER A 69 -10.17 12.99 16.27
N GLN A 70 -8.89 13.07 15.87
CA GLN A 70 -8.52 13.46 14.51
C GLN A 70 -8.88 12.35 13.52
N VAL A 71 -9.13 12.76 12.27
CA VAL A 71 -9.49 11.86 11.17
C VAL A 71 -8.43 11.94 10.09
N PHE A 72 -7.88 10.78 9.72
CA PHE A 72 -6.88 10.61 8.66
C PHE A 72 -7.47 9.70 7.58
N GLY A 73 -7.96 10.30 6.50
CA GLY A 73 -8.72 9.58 5.48
C GLY A 73 -9.97 8.90 6.08
N LYS A 74 -10.01 7.56 6.03
CA LYS A 74 -11.10 6.74 6.60
C LYS A 74 -10.91 6.40 8.08
N LEU A 75 -9.78 6.77 8.70
CA LEU A 75 -9.43 6.39 10.07
C LEU A 75 -9.72 7.53 11.06
N ARG A 76 -10.59 7.29 12.04
CA ARG A 76 -10.78 8.15 13.22
C ARG A 76 -9.91 7.64 14.36
N VAL A 77 -9.05 8.49 14.90
CA VAL A 77 -8.19 8.16 16.04
C VAL A 77 -9.02 8.11 17.33
N LEU A 78 -8.99 6.98 18.03
CA LEU A 78 -9.72 6.76 19.28
C LEU A 78 -8.86 7.08 20.50
N LYS A 79 -7.65 6.51 20.56
CA LYS A 79 -6.73 6.69 21.70
C LYS A 79 -5.32 6.22 21.34
N ARG A 80 -4.35 6.65 22.15
CA ARG A 80 -3.00 6.08 22.10
C ARG A 80 -3.01 4.62 22.59
N ASP A 81 -2.24 3.78 21.91
CA ASP A 81 -2.17 2.32 22.11
C ASP A 81 -0.72 1.89 22.35
N GLY A 82 -0.04 2.60 23.26
CA GLY A 82 1.36 2.35 23.61
C GLY A 82 2.37 2.89 22.60
N THR A 83 3.50 2.18 22.50
CA THR A 83 4.61 2.47 21.58
C THR A 83 5.12 1.17 20.98
N ASN A 84 5.72 1.24 19.80
CA ASN A 84 6.44 0.10 19.22
C ASN A 84 7.83 -0.08 19.88
N SER A 85 8.60 -1.07 19.41
CA SER A 85 9.96 -1.35 19.88
C SER A 85 10.95 -0.19 19.68
N THR A 86 10.69 0.72 18.73
CA THR A 86 11.51 1.91 18.49
C THR A 86 11.03 3.13 19.28
N GLY A 87 10.04 2.97 20.16
CA GLY A 87 9.48 4.05 20.97
C GLY A 87 8.50 4.96 20.23
N GLU A 88 8.15 4.68 18.97
CA GLU A 88 7.16 5.46 18.23
C GLU A 88 5.74 5.22 18.79
N PRO A 89 4.94 6.28 18.98
CA PRO A 89 3.58 6.16 19.50
C PRO A 89 2.65 5.48 18.50
N LEU A 90 1.94 4.47 18.99
CA LEU A 90 0.90 3.75 18.28
C LEU A 90 -0.48 4.30 18.63
N TRP A 91 -1.40 4.31 17.68
CA TRP A 91 -2.72 4.93 17.83
C TRP A 91 -3.82 3.99 17.39
N LYS A 92 -4.72 3.65 18.31
CA LYS A 92 -5.91 2.85 18.01
C LYS A 92 -6.90 3.71 17.24
N CYS A 93 -7.27 3.28 16.05
CA CYS A 93 -8.13 4.00 15.12
C CYS A 93 -9.33 3.13 14.70
N LYS A 94 -10.51 3.74 14.63
CA LYS A 94 -11.70 3.13 14.02
C LYS A 94 -11.83 3.58 12.58
N CYS A 95 -11.87 2.64 11.66
CA CYS A 95 -12.10 2.95 10.26
C CYS A 95 -13.60 3.12 9.97
N SER A 96 -13.96 3.87 8.93
CA SER A 96 -15.33 3.90 8.41
C SER A 96 -15.85 2.52 7.98
N CYS A 97 -14.95 1.58 7.70
CA CYS A 97 -15.22 0.16 7.44
C CYS A 97 -15.70 -0.62 8.69
N GLY A 98 -15.68 -0.01 9.89
CA GLY A 98 -16.00 -0.65 11.17
C GLY A 98 -14.79 -1.31 11.86
N ASN A 99 -13.76 -1.71 11.11
CA ASN A 99 -12.57 -2.35 11.69
C ASN A 99 -11.72 -1.39 12.52
N ILE A 100 -11.05 -1.94 13.52
CA ILE A 100 -10.06 -1.27 14.35
C ILE A 100 -8.65 -1.58 13.84
N THR A 101 -7.78 -0.58 13.78
CA THR A 101 -6.37 -0.72 13.41
C THR A 101 -5.49 0.14 14.32
N THR A 102 -4.22 -0.19 14.45
CA THR A 102 -3.26 0.47 15.34
C THR A 102 -2.04 0.99 14.56
N PRO A 103 -2.17 2.00 13.70
CA PRO A 103 -1.04 2.58 12.95
C PRO A 103 -0.10 3.40 13.83
N GLN A 104 1.13 3.62 13.32
CA GLN A 104 2.10 4.54 13.89
C GLN A 104 1.65 5.99 13.71
N GLY A 105 1.85 6.83 14.72
CA GLY A 105 1.47 8.25 14.67
C GLY A 105 2.19 9.03 13.56
N ARG A 106 3.43 8.64 13.22
CA ARG A 106 4.16 9.21 12.07
C ARG A 106 3.46 8.91 10.75
N LEU A 107 2.95 7.68 10.58
CA LEU A 107 2.29 7.23 9.36
C LEU A 107 0.88 7.83 9.17
N LEU A 108 0.21 8.18 10.27
CA LEU A 108 -1.03 8.97 10.20
C LEU A 108 -0.75 10.38 9.68
N LYS A 109 0.25 11.07 10.27
CA LYS A 109 0.59 12.45 9.93
C LYS A 109 1.12 12.64 8.50
N ASN A 110 1.88 11.69 7.98
CA ASN A 110 2.43 11.74 6.62
C ASN A 110 1.47 11.17 5.56
N GLY A 111 0.25 10.77 5.93
CA GLY A 111 -0.77 10.28 5.00
C GLY A 111 -0.56 8.86 4.47
N GLN A 112 0.39 8.09 5.01
CA GLN A 112 0.60 6.70 4.59
C GLN A 112 -0.40 5.72 5.22
N SER A 113 -1.01 6.06 6.35
CA SER A 113 -2.07 5.29 7.01
C SER A 113 -3.41 6.03 6.96
N THR A 114 -4.17 5.82 5.89
CA THR A 114 -5.46 6.50 5.66
C THR A 114 -6.66 5.55 5.67
N SER A 115 -6.46 4.24 5.85
CA SER A 115 -7.56 3.26 5.95
C SER A 115 -7.13 1.98 6.69
N CYS A 116 -8.12 1.17 7.08
CA CYS A 116 -7.92 -0.17 7.65
C CYS A 116 -7.38 -1.21 6.64
N GLY A 117 -7.13 -0.81 5.38
CA GLY A 117 -6.79 -1.75 4.30
C GLY A 117 -7.99 -2.51 3.71
N CYS A 118 -9.23 -2.22 4.13
CA CYS A 118 -10.44 -2.90 3.63
C CYS A 118 -10.60 -2.81 2.12
N ASN A 119 -10.22 -1.69 1.50
CA ASN A 119 -10.33 -1.52 0.04
C ASN A 119 -9.47 -2.54 -0.71
N LYS A 120 -8.29 -2.92 -0.18
CA LYS A 120 -7.46 -3.98 -0.77
C LYS A 120 -8.09 -5.37 -0.61
N LYS A 121 -8.83 -5.61 0.48
CA LYS A 121 -9.57 -6.87 0.68
C LYS A 121 -10.70 -7.03 -0.35
N TYR A 122 -11.46 -5.98 -0.65
CA TYR A 122 -12.52 -6.06 -1.65
C TYR A 122 -12.00 -6.21 -3.08
N ASN A 123 -10.93 -5.48 -3.44
CA ASN A 123 -10.37 -5.52 -4.79
C ASN A 123 -9.61 -6.82 -5.11
N ASN A 124 -9.22 -7.59 -4.08
CA ASN A 124 -8.51 -8.86 -4.23
C ASN A 124 -9.42 -10.09 -4.04
N LEU A 125 -10.74 -9.92 -3.92
CA LEU A 125 -11.69 -11.03 -3.96
C LEU A 125 -11.71 -11.61 -5.38
N LYS A 126 -10.80 -12.54 -5.66
CA LYS A 126 -10.95 -13.46 -6.78
C LYS A 126 -12.18 -14.32 -6.51
N HIS A 127 -12.96 -14.65 -7.54
CA HIS A 127 -14.18 -15.46 -7.43
C HIS A 127 -13.94 -16.94 -7.01
N GLY A 128 -12.79 -17.25 -6.39
CA GLY A 128 -12.40 -18.57 -5.88
C GLY A 128 -12.07 -19.62 -6.95
N LEU A 129 -12.58 -19.46 -8.17
CA LEU A 129 -12.51 -20.47 -9.24
C LEU A 129 -11.38 -20.21 -10.25
N SER A 130 -10.59 -19.15 -10.11
CA SER A 130 -9.53 -18.85 -11.09
C SER A 130 -8.54 -20.01 -11.16
N GLY A 131 -8.36 -20.60 -12.36
CA GLY A 131 -7.47 -21.74 -12.58
C GLY A 131 -8.11 -23.12 -12.37
N THR A 132 -9.37 -23.21 -11.94
CA THR A 132 -10.08 -24.50 -11.88
C THR A 132 -10.52 -24.96 -13.27
N SER A 133 -10.75 -26.27 -13.43
CA SER A 133 -11.26 -26.86 -14.66
C SER A 133 -12.63 -26.29 -15.05
N GLU A 134 -13.50 -26.05 -14.07
CA GLU A 134 -14.81 -25.43 -14.24
C GLU A 134 -14.70 -24.02 -14.82
N TYR A 135 -13.85 -23.18 -14.22
CA TYR A 135 -13.61 -21.82 -14.72
C TYR A 135 -13.05 -21.83 -16.13
N ASN A 136 -12.05 -22.69 -16.40
CA ASN A 136 -11.45 -22.82 -17.72
C ASN A 136 -12.49 -23.25 -18.76
N ARG A 137 -13.40 -24.18 -18.41
CA ARG A 137 -14.51 -24.60 -19.30
C ARG A 137 -15.43 -23.44 -19.63
N ILE A 138 -15.84 -22.66 -18.63
CA ILE A 138 -16.71 -21.48 -18.82
C ILE A 138 -16.01 -20.41 -19.65
N ALA A 139 -14.73 -20.12 -19.36
CA ALA A 139 -13.93 -19.13 -20.07
C ALA A 139 -13.74 -19.51 -21.55
N LEU A 140 -13.44 -20.78 -21.83
CA LEU A 140 -13.34 -21.32 -23.19
C LEU A 140 -14.68 -21.26 -23.92
N SER A 141 -15.79 -21.59 -23.25
CA SER A 141 -17.14 -21.49 -23.82
C SER A 141 -17.48 -20.05 -24.22
N LYS A 142 -17.22 -19.08 -23.33
CA LYS A 142 -17.40 -17.65 -23.63
C LYS A 142 -16.51 -17.18 -24.79
N ARG A 143 -15.26 -17.65 -24.86
CA ARG A 143 -14.35 -17.34 -25.98
C ARG A 143 -14.91 -17.87 -27.31
N LYS A 144 -15.39 -19.12 -27.34
CA LYS A 144 -16.00 -19.72 -28.54
C LYS A 144 -17.26 -18.95 -28.97
N ALA A 145 -18.14 -18.61 -28.02
CA ALA A 145 -19.35 -17.84 -28.30
C ALA A 145 -19.03 -16.47 -28.91
N ARG A 146 -18.01 -15.76 -28.39
CA ARG A 146 -17.54 -14.48 -28.96
C ARG A 146 -16.96 -14.65 -30.35
N LYS A 147 -16.14 -15.68 -30.58
CA LYS A 147 -15.60 -15.98 -31.91
C LYS A 147 -16.73 -16.18 -32.93
N LEU A 148 -17.76 -16.95 -32.57
CA LEU A 148 -18.93 -17.17 -33.43
C LEU A 148 -19.73 -15.88 -33.67
N ALA A 149 -19.94 -15.08 -32.62
CA ALA A 149 -20.71 -13.84 -32.69
C ALA A 149 -20.02 -12.76 -33.54
N ASN A 150 -18.69 -12.61 -33.42
CA ASN A 150 -17.93 -11.63 -34.20
C ASN A 150 -17.72 -12.12 -35.65
N GLY A 151 -17.76 -13.43 -35.87
CA GLY A 151 -17.65 -14.04 -37.19
C GLY A 151 -16.25 -13.93 -37.80
N GLY A 152 -16.17 -14.35 -39.06
CA GLY A 152 -14.95 -14.39 -39.85
C GLY A 152 -14.19 -15.70 -39.75
N SER A 153 -13.29 -15.89 -40.71
CA SER A 153 -12.44 -17.07 -40.83
C SER A 153 -11.22 -16.76 -41.69
N HIS A 154 -10.19 -17.57 -41.55
CA HIS A 154 -9.02 -17.58 -42.41
C HIS A 154 -8.53 -19.01 -42.60
N THR A 155 -7.78 -19.22 -43.67
CA THR A 155 -7.15 -20.49 -44.05
C THR A 155 -5.69 -20.50 -43.59
N ALA A 156 -5.10 -21.70 -43.56
CA ALA A 156 -3.67 -21.82 -43.28
C ALA A 156 -2.81 -21.14 -44.35
N GLN A 157 -3.22 -21.17 -45.62
CA GLN A 157 -2.48 -20.54 -46.71
C GLN A 157 -2.44 -19.02 -46.56
N GLU A 158 -3.56 -18.39 -46.20
CA GLU A 158 -3.61 -16.95 -45.93
C GLU A 158 -2.65 -16.52 -44.82
N ILE A 159 -2.45 -17.36 -43.80
CA ILE A 159 -1.49 -17.12 -42.72
C ILE A 159 -0.04 -17.23 -43.22
N LEU A 160 0.25 -18.21 -44.08
CA LEU A 160 1.58 -18.34 -44.70
C LEU A 160 1.89 -17.16 -45.61
N ASP A 161 0.93 -16.76 -46.46
CA ASP A 161 1.06 -15.60 -47.34
C ASP A 161 1.26 -14.31 -46.54
N LEU A 162 0.56 -14.16 -45.41
CA LEU A 162 0.73 -13.03 -44.49
C LEU A 162 2.11 -13.05 -43.83
N PHE A 163 2.61 -14.21 -43.42
CA PHE A 163 3.95 -14.37 -42.84
C PHE A 163 5.04 -13.94 -43.83
N ASP A 164 4.91 -14.34 -45.09
CA ASP A 164 5.82 -13.98 -46.17
C ASP A 164 5.71 -12.51 -46.55
N LYS A 165 4.49 -11.97 -46.63
CA LYS A 165 4.23 -10.53 -46.85
C LYS A 165 4.86 -9.66 -45.76
N GLN A 166 4.84 -10.14 -44.50
CA GLN A 166 5.52 -9.50 -43.38
C GLN A 166 7.05 -9.75 -43.34
N LYS A 167 7.61 -10.45 -44.34
CA LYS A 167 9.04 -10.75 -44.48
C LYS A 167 9.63 -11.42 -43.23
N SER A 168 8.86 -12.34 -42.63
CA SER A 168 9.22 -13.06 -41.39
C SER A 168 9.59 -12.12 -40.24
N ARG A 169 8.93 -10.96 -40.15
CA ARG A 169 9.13 -9.95 -39.10
C ARG A 169 7.85 -9.71 -38.33
N CYS A 170 8.01 -9.40 -37.04
CA CYS A 170 6.92 -9.02 -36.17
C CYS A 170 6.26 -7.76 -36.71
N TYR A 171 4.94 -7.78 -36.86
CA TYR A 171 4.15 -6.66 -37.32
C TYR A 171 4.40 -5.38 -36.51
N TYR A 172 4.37 -5.49 -35.18
CA TYR A 172 4.50 -4.34 -34.28
C TYR A 172 5.94 -3.80 -34.16
N CYS A 173 6.93 -4.66 -33.88
CA CYS A 173 8.29 -4.19 -33.58
C CYS A 173 9.28 -4.31 -34.74
N GLY A 174 8.90 -4.94 -35.85
CA GLY A 174 9.75 -5.15 -37.04
C GLY A 174 10.94 -6.09 -36.85
N LYS A 175 11.13 -6.67 -35.66
CA LYS A 175 12.20 -7.65 -35.39
C LYS A 175 11.94 -8.95 -36.13
N LYS A 176 13.01 -9.60 -36.61
CA LYS A 176 12.92 -10.92 -37.25
C LYS A 176 12.34 -11.94 -36.26
N LEU A 177 11.41 -12.76 -36.72
CA LEU A 177 10.71 -13.74 -35.90
C LEU A 177 11.53 -15.03 -35.82
N THR A 178 11.70 -15.53 -34.60
CA THR A 178 12.14 -16.91 -34.30
C THR A 178 10.98 -17.75 -33.77
N ASP A 179 10.01 -17.08 -33.14
CA ASP A 179 8.75 -17.62 -32.64
C ASP A 179 7.67 -16.55 -32.83
N TRP A 180 6.42 -16.96 -33.04
CA TRP A 180 5.35 -16.06 -33.48
C TRP A 180 3.95 -16.52 -33.08
N HIS A 181 3.05 -15.54 -32.93
CA HIS A 181 1.63 -15.74 -32.71
C HIS A 181 0.81 -15.03 -33.78
N GLN A 182 -0.39 -15.54 -34.04
CA GLN A 182 -1.44 -14.81 -34.74
C GLN A 182 -2.11 -13.88 -33.73
N ASP A 183 -2.06 -12.57 -33.99
CA ASP A 183 -2.71 -11.56 -33.15
C ASP A 183 -3.78 -10.84 -33.95
N HIS A 184 -4.88 -10.50 -33.28
CA HIS A 184 -5.99 -9.77 -33.87
C HIS A 184 -5.78 -8.27 -33.64
N LYS A 185 -5.69 -7.45 -34.69
CA LYS A 185 -5.55 -5.98 -34.60
C LYS A 185 -6.59 -5.41 -33.66
N THR A 186 -7.86 -5.76 -33.88
CA THR A 186 -8.94 -5.58 -32.92
C THR A 186 -9.25 -6.91 -32.23
N PRO A 187 -9.09 -7.04 -30.89
CA PRO A 187 -9.33 -8.31 -30.20
C PRO A 187 -10.81 -8.66 -30.13
N PHE A 188 -11.15 -9.96 -29.99
CA PHE A 188 -12.54 -10.43 -29.87
C PHE A 188 -13.33 -9.74 -28.76
N SER A 189 -12.68 -9.42 -27.63
CA SER A 189 -13.31 -8.70 -26.51
C SER A 189 -13.73 -7.27 -26.85
N ARG A 190 -13.24 -6.73 -27.97
CA ARG A 190 -13.55 -5.40 -28.52
C ARG A 190 -14.31 -5.50 -29.86
N GLY A 191 -14.84 -6.68 -30.19
CA GLY A 191 -15.67 -6.87 -31.38
C GLY A 191 -14.93 -7.22 -32.68
N GLY A 192 -13.61 -7.44 -32.64
CA GLY A 192 -12.86 -7.79 -33.86
C GLY A 192 -13.19 -9.19 -34.38
N THR A 193 -13.11 -9.37 -35.70
CA THR A 193 -13.44 -10.60 -36.42
C THR A 193 -12.24 -11.56 -36.50
N ASP A 194 -12.44 -12.79 -36.97
CA ASP A 194 -11.37 -13.76 -37.25
C ASP A 194 -10.92 -13.77 -38.74
N ASN A 195 -11.25 -12.73 -39.48
CA ASN A 195 -10.82 -12.55 -40.88
C ASN A 195 -9.33 -12.22 -40.97
N ILE A 196 -8.72 -12.55 -42.11
CA ILE A 196 -7.29 -12.34 -42.34
C ILE A 196 -6.86 -10.86 -42.27
N ASP A 197 -7.72 -9.92 -42.66
CA ASP A 197 -7.45 -8.48 -42.60
C ASP A 197 -7.28 -7.94 -41.17
N ASN A 198 -7.95 -8.59 -40.20
CA ASN A 198 -7.81 -8.32 -38.78
C ASN A 198 -6.65 -9.11 -38.13
N ILE A 199 -5.94 -9.97 -38.85
CA ILE A 199 -4.86 -10.80 -38.30
C ILE A 199 -3.49 -10.25 -38.70
N VAL A 200 -2.55 -10.31 -37.76
CA VAL A 200 -1.12 -9.99 -37.98
C VAL A 200 -0.24 -11.04 -37.34
N ILE A 201 0.97 -11.24 -37.89
CA ILE A 201 1.97 -12.09 -37.25
C ILE A 201 2.81 -11.24 -36.30
N SER A 202 2.80 -11.60 -35.02
CA SER A 202 3.51 -10.86 -33.98
C SER A 202 4.44 -11.77 -33.18
N CYS A 203 5.49 -11.20 -32.58
CA CYS A 203 6.30 -11.94 -31.63
C CYS A 203 5.55 -12.09 -30.29
N PRO A 204 5.82 -13.14 -29.50
CA PRO A 204 5.15 -13.37 -28.23
C PRO A 204 5.17 -12.16 -27.29
N ARG A 205 6.31 -11.45 -27.24
CA ARG A 205 6.48 -10.24 -26.40
C ARG A 205 5.50 -9.12 -26.77
N CYS A 206 5.35 -8.83 -28.06
CA CYS A 206 4.46 -7.76 -28.52
C CYS A 206 2.99 -8.14 -28.32
N ASN A 207 2.62 -9.37 -28.69
CA ASN A 207 1.27 -9.91 -28.48
C ASN A 207 0.84 -9.82 -27.01
N LEU A 208 1.71 -10.27 -26.09
CA LEU A 208 1.44 -10.22 -24.65
C LEU A 208 1.33 -8.78 -24.11
N SER A 209 2.16 -7.86 -24.61
CA SER A 209 2.08 -6.43 -24.24
C SER A 209 0.78 -5.77 -24.72
N LYS A 210 0.34 -6.11 -25.94
CA LYS A 210 -0.92 -5.61 -26.49
C LYS A 210 -2.11 -6.10 -25.66
N GLY A 211 -2.21 -7.41 -25.45
CA GLY A 211 -3.30 -8.01 -24.69
C GLY A 211 -4.67 -7.63 -25.28
N SER A 212 -5.51 -6.96 -24.50
CA SER A 212 -6.86 -6.55 -24.95
C SER A 212 -6.94 -5.18 -25.62
N LYS A 213 -5.80 -4.57 -25.97
CA LYS A 213 -5.75 -3.29 -26.69
C LYS A 213 -6.03 -3.50 -28.18
N THR A 214 -6.61 -2.51 -28.85
CA THR A 214 -6.62 -2.43 -30.31
C THR A 214 -5.22 -2.10 -30.84
N GLU A 215 -5.04 -2.17 -32.15
CA GLU A 215 -3.80 -1.79 -32.83
C GLU A 215 -3.45 -0.32 -32.57
N GLU A 216 -4.43 0.57 -32.70
CA GLU A 216 -4.27 2.01 -32.51
C GLU A 216 -3.90 2.32 -31.07
N GLU A 217 -4.59 1.68 -30.11
CA GLU A 217 -4.27 1.77 -28.69
C GLU A 217 -2.84 1.26 -28.42
N PHE A 218 -2.40 0.19 -29.08
CA PHE A 218 -1.06 -0.35 -28.89
C PHE A 218 0.03 0.66 -29.28
N TYR A 219 -0.07 1.26 -30.47
CA TYR A 219 0.92 2.22 -30.95
C TYR A 219 0.91 3.54 -30.18
N THR A 220 -0.26 3.99 -29.72
CA THR A 220 -0.38 5.23 -28.91
C THR A 220 0.51 5.19 -27.65
N PHE A 221 0.72 4.03 -27.06
CA PHE A 221 1.51 3.86 -25.83
C PHE A 221 2.92 3.31 -26.05
N HIS A 222 3.35 3.06 -27.30
CA HIS A 222 4.64 2.45 -27.64
C HIS A 222 5.33 3.17 -28.79
N SER A 223 5.73 4.43 -28.56
CA SER A 223 6.40 5.31 -29.54
C SER A 223 7.71 4.78 -30.17
N ASP A 224 8.31 3.75 -29.57
CA ASP A 224 9.53 3.11 -30.10
C ASP A 224 9.25 1.97 -31.10
N THR A 225 7.97 1.72 -31.41
CA THR A 225 7.56 0.70 -32.39
C THR A 225 7.33 1.34 -33.74
N LYS A 226 7.95 0.79 -34.78
CA LYS A 226 7.83 1.31 -36.15
C LYS A 226 6.37 1.27 -36.58
N THR A 227 5.88 2.35 -37.15
CA THR A 227 4.60 2.37 -37.87
C THR A 227 4.62 1.25 -38.93
N PRO A 228 3.57 0.42 -39.03
CA PRO A 228 3.55 -0.64 -40.01
C PRO A 228 3.56 -0.03 -41.42
N ALA A 229 4.34 -0.63 -42.31
CA ALA A 229 4.45 -0.23 -43.72
C ALA A 229 3.21 -0.65 -44.52
#